data_AF-A0A0D7NEQ2-F1
#
_entry.id   AF-A0A0D7NEQ2-F1
#
_cell.length_a   1.000
_cell.length_b   1.000
_cell.length_c   1.000
_cell.angle_alpha   90.00
_cell.angle_beta   90.00
_cell.angle_gamma   90.00
#
_symmetry.space_group_name_H-M   'P 1'
#
loop_
_entity.id
_entity.type
_entity.pdbx_description
1 polymer ?
#
loop_
_entity_poly.entity_id
_entity_poly.type
_entity_poly.pdbx_seq_one_letter_code
_entity_poly.pdbx_strand_id
1 'polypeptide(L)'
;MTRLGVAIVALFVLYFPAAAWVKQRYVDVIPKGKIVVQLVKPFEVYQHATISHQPALDRLSNWADPETAKPQHSPIVIYEDTVPLGPGHNTFEAISKQGAGRYSHWRGGVVFSASDNSDPNSNSRTYWAVLPNDPTDQSQ
;
A
#
# COMPACT_ATOMS: atom_id res chain seq x y z
N MET A 1 27.81 43.48 -17.48
CA MET A 1 27.25 42.21 -16.97
C MET A 1 28.28 41.11 -17.17
N THR A 2 28.84 40.59 -16.08
CA THR A 2 29.94 39.61 -16.14
C THR A 2 29.42 38.26 -16.59
N ARG A 3 30.23 37.50 -17.35
CA ARG A 3 29.90 36.15 -17.87
C ARG A 3 29.36 35.20 -16.78
N LEU A 4 29.74 35.45 -15.53
CA LEU A 4 29.29 34.74 -14.34
C LEU A 4 27.78 34.91 -14.06
N GLY A 5 27.22 36.11 -14.26
CA GLY A 5 25.79 36.37 -14.04
C GLY A 5 24.88 35.66 -15.04
N VAL A 6 25.34 35.52 -16.30
CA VAL A 6 24.61 34.79 -17.35
C VAL A 6 24.58 33.29 -17.06
N ALA A 7 25.68 32.71 -16.57
CA ALA A 7 25.76 31.29 -16.23
C ALA A 7 24.82 30.89 -15.07
N ILE A 8 24.69 31.75 -14.06
CA ILE A 8 23.79 31.51 -12.92
C ILE A 8 22.32 31.54 -13.37
N VAL A 9 21.94 32.51 -14.21
CA VAL A 9 20.58 32.59 -14.76
C VAL A 9 20.27 31.36 -15.62
N ALA A 10 21.22 30.91 -16.44
CA ALA A 10 21.05 29.69 -17.25
C ALA A 10 20.86 28.42 -16.40
N LEU A 11 21.58 28.30 -15.27
CA LEU A 11 21.41 27.18 -14.33
C LEU A 11 20.00 27.15 -13.74
N PHE A 12 19.46 28.29 -13.31
CA PHE A 12 18.09 28.35 -12.80
C PHE A 12 17.04 28.04 -13.89
N VAL A 13 17.23 28.56 -15.11
CA VAL A 13 16.34 28.29 -16.26
C VAL A 13 16.30 26.81 -16.62
N LEU A 14 17.37 26.05 -16.37
CA LEU A 14 17.38 24.59 -16.59
C LEU A 14 16.89 23.80 -15.35
N TYR A 15 17.26 24.23 -14.15
CA TYR A 15 16.93 23.54 -12.90
C TYR A 15 15.43 23.57 -12.60
N PHE A 16 14.77 24.74 -12.70
CA PHE A 16 13.37 24.86 -12.33
C PHE A 16 12.41 24.02 -13.20
N PRO A 17 12.56 23.97 -14.54
CA PRO A 17 11.76 23.08 -15.37
C PRO A 17 12.02 21.60 -15.11
N ALA A 18 13.28 21.20 -14.88
CA ALA A 18 13.63 19.83 -14.54
C ALA A 18 13.03 19.42 -13.19
N ALA A 19 13.13 20.28 -12.17
CA ALA A 19 12.52 20.05 -10.86
C ALA A 19 10.99 20.02 -10.93
N ALA A 20 10.37 20.89 -11.74
CA ALA A 20 8.93 20.89 -11.98
C ALA A 20 8.46 19.61 -12.69
N TRP A 21 9.23 19.13 -13.68
CA TRP A 21 8.96 17.88 -14.39
C TRP A 21 9.07 16.66 -13.47
N VAL A 22 10.07 16.63 -12.59
CA VAL A 22 10.20 15.58 -11.56
C VAL A 22 9.04 15.65 -10.55
N LYS A 23 8.69 16.86 -10.08
CA LYS A 23 7.58 17.04 -9.14
C LYS A 23 6.21 16.68 -9.75
N GLN A 24 6.00 16.96 -11.04
CA GLN A 24 4.79 16.55 -11.76
C GLN A 24 4.67 15.03 -11.93
N ARG A 25 5.80 14.30 -11.86
CA ARG A 25 5.82 12.83 -11.90
C ARG A 25 5.81 12.19 -10.51
N TYR A 26 5.74 12.99 -9.45
CA TYR A 26 5.62 12.48 -8.09
C TYR A 26 4.18 12.03 -7.85
N VAL A 27 3.95 10.72 -7.97
CA VAL A 27 2.73 10.08 -7.48
C VAL A 27 2.90 9.87 -5.98
N ASP A 28 1.93 10.31 -5.17
CA ASP A 28 1.89 9.99 -3.74
C ASP A 28 1.89 8.46 -3.60
N VAL A 29 3.04 7.88 -3.27
CA VAL A 29 3.21 6.43 -3.07
C VAL A 29 2.52 5.91 -1.81
N ILE A 30 1.95 6.81 -1.01
CA ILE A 30 1.26 6.51 0.24
C ILE A 30 -0.26 6.64 -0.02
N PRO A 31 -1.03 5.55 0.09
CA PRO A 31 -2.48 5.60 -0.01
C PRO A 31 -3.09 6.50 1.08
N LYS A 32 -4.23 7.10 0.77
CA LYS A 32 -4.98 7.94 1.72
C LYS A 32 -5.96 7.10 2.52
N GLY A 33 -6.07 7.40 3.82
CA GLY A 33 -7.04 6.77 4.71
C GLY A 33 -6.90 7.26 6.15
N LYS A 34 -7.85 6.87 7.00
CA LYS A 34 -7.92 7.26 8.41
C LYS A 34 -6.74 6.69 9.19
N ILE A 35 -6.39 5.45 8.88
CA ILE A 35 -5.20 4.78 9.39
C ILE A 35 -4.49 4.15 8.20
N VAL A 36 -3.21 4.45 8.06
CA VAL A 36 -2.33 3.90 7.02
C VAL A 36 -1.17 3.22 7.72
N VAL A 37 -0.94 1.95 7.41
CA VAL A 37 0.14 1.13 7.95
C VAL A 37 0.92 0.55 6.78
N GLN A 38 2.22 0.86 6.69
CA GLN A 38 3.09 0.19 5.73
C GLN A 38 3.35 -1.24 6.18
N LEU A 39 3.22 -2.21 5.28
CA LEU A 39 3.64 -3.59 5.51
C LEU A 39 5.11 -3.68 5.10
N VAL A 40 6.01 -3.77 6.07
CA VAL A 40 7.46 -3.89 5.82
C VAL A 40 7.95 -5.33 5.76
N LYS A 41 8.98 -5.57 4.95
CA LYS A 41 9.70 -6.85 4.81
C LYS A 41 10.52 -7.17 6.08
N PRO A 42 10.92 -8.43 6.33
CA PRO A 42 10.55 -9.63 5.57
C PRO A 42 9.16 -10.13 5.91
N PHE A 43 8.49 -10.72 4.92
CA PHE A 43 7.22 -11.41 5.07
C PHE A 43 7.40 -12.92 5.10
N GLU A 44 6.49 -13.62 5.78
CA GLU A 44 6.37 -15.07 5.68
C GLU A 44 5.59 -15.41 4.40
N VAL A 45 6.14 -16.25 3.52
CA VAL A 45 5.56 -16.56 2.21
C VAL A 45 5.25 -18.04 2.06
N TYR A 46 4.04 -18.35 1.61
CA TYR A 46 3.49 -19.69 1.39
C TYR A 46 2.75 -19.74 0.04
N GLN A 47 3.42 -20.27 -0.99
CA GLN A 47 2.97 -20.15 -2.39
C GLN A 47 2.77 -18.66 -2.74
N HIS A 48 1.55 -18.24 -3.12
CA HIS A 48 1.25 -16.84 -3.39
C HIS A 48 0.85 -16.05 -2.12
N ALA A 49 0.61 -16.72 -0.99
CA ALA A 49 0.22 -16.07 0.25
C ALA A 49 1.43 -15.46 0.97
N THR A 50 1.26 -14.23 1.44
CA THR A 50 2.24 -13.43 2.14
C THR A 50 1.61 -12.96 3.43
N ILE A 51 2.25 -13.24 4.56
CA ILE A 51 1.74 -12.93 5.90
C ILE A 51 2.55 -11.81 6.54
N SER A 52 1.86 -10.87 7.18
CA SER A 52 2.44 -9.83 8.01
C SER A 52 1.76 -9.76 9.38
N HIS A 53 2.58 -9.82 10.44
CA HIS A 53 2.18 -9.75 11.85
C HIS A 53 2.83 -8.57 12.59
N GLN A 54 3.03 -7.44 11.90
CA GLN A 54 3.79 -6.32 12.45
C GLN A 54 3.02 -5.63 13.59
N PRO A 55 3.70 -5.17 14.66
CA PRO A 55 3.04 -4.47 15.77
C PRO A 55 2.22 -3.24 15.35
N ALA A 56 2.58 -2.60 14.23
CA ALA A 56 1.83 -1.47 13.69
C ALA A 56 0.39 -1.84 13.27
N LEU A 57 0.10 -3.12 12.99
CA LEU A 57 -1.23 -3.64 12.67
C LEU A 57 -2.15 -3.71 13.89
N ASP A 58 -1.63 -3.57 15.11
CA ASP A 58 -2.47 -3.48 16.33
C ASP A 58 -3.43 -2.30 16.24
N ARG A 59 -3.04 -1.23 15.55
CA ARG A 59 -3.89 -0.06 15.25
C ARG A 59 -5.11 -0.41 14.41
N LEU A 60 -5.10 -1.54 13.70
CA LEU A 60 -6.20 -2.01 12.85
C LEU A 60 -7.00 -3.14 13.48
N SER A 61 -6.56 -3.70 14.62
CA SER A 61 -7.14 -4.91 15.22
C SER A 61 -8.62 -4.78 15.60
N ASN A 62 -9.11 -3.56 15.89
CA ASN A 62 -10.53 -3.32 16.19
C ASN A 62 -11.45 -3.50 14.97
N TRP A 63 -10.87 -3.56 13.78
CA TRP A 63 -11.57 -3.70 12.49
C TRP A 63 -11.27 -5.05 11.83
N ALA A 64 -10.72 -6.02 12.56
CA ALA A 64 -10.42 -7.34 12.04
C ALA A 64 -11.67 -8.20 11.82
N ASP A 65 -11.58 -9.14 10.88
CA ASP A 65 -12.60 -10.17 10.75
C ASP A 65 -12.58 -11.10 11.97
N PRO A 66 -13.75 -11.53 12.48
CA PRO A 66 -13.82 -12.50 13.57
C PRO A 66 -13.35 -13.88 13.11
N GLU A 67 -12.69 -14.61 14.01
CA GLU A 67 -12.09 -15.92 13.72
C GLU A 67 -13.11 -17.00 13.34
N THR A 68 -14.37 -16.89 13.79
CA THR A 68 -15.29 -18.03 13.84
C THR A 68 -16.46 -18.07 12.86
N ALA A 69 -16.89 -16.99 12.19
CA ALA A 69 -17.86 -17.07 11.09
C ALA A 69 -18.23 -15.69 10.55
N LYS A 70 -18.74 -15.70 9.32
CA LYS A 70 -19.41 -14.60 8.64
C LYS A 70 -20.40 -13.84 9.55
N PRO A 71 -20.55 -12.52 9.33
CA PRO A 71 -20.04 -11.80 8.16
C PRO A 71 -18.61 -11.31 8.37
N GLN A 72 -17.83 -11.39 7.30
CA GLN A 72 -16.53 -10.72 7.22
C GLN A 72 -16.83 -9.23 7.01
N HIS A 73 -16.32 -8.40 7.91
CA HIS A 73 -16.70 -7.00 8.08
C HIS A 73 -15.51 -6.04 8.06
N SER A 74 -14.28 -6.56 7.98
CA SER A 74 -13.09 -5.73 7.99
C SER A 74 -13.11 -4.70 6.84
N PRO A 75 -13.25 -3.38 7.13
CA PRO A 75 -13.18 -2.34 6.11
C PRO A 75 -11.76 -2.13 5.54
N ILE A 76 -10.76 -2.87 6.05
CA ILE A 76 -9.36 -2.69 5.67
C ILE A 76 -9.16 -3.04 4.19
N VAL A 77 -8.46 -2.16 3.50
CA VAL A 77 -8.01 -2.34 2.12
C VAL A 77 -6.50 -2.50 2.10
N ILE A 78 -6.02 -3.53 1.42
CA ILE A 78 -4.60 -3.67 1.14
C ILE A 78 -4.28 -2.97 -0.16
N TYR A 79 -3.22 -2.18 -0.19
CA TYR A 79 -2.70 -1.55 -1.39
C TYR A 79 -1.36 -2.15 -1.76
N GLU A 80 -1.16 -2.32 -3.06
CA GLU A 80 0.11 -2.53 -3.70
C GLU A 80 0.50 -1.23 -4.41
N ASP A 81 1.56 -0.60 -3.93
CA ASP A 81 1.91 0.79 -4.15
C ASP A 81 0.73 1.72 -3.84
N THR A 82 0.02 2.15 -4.87
CA THR A 82 -1.17 3.02 -4.78
C THR A 82 -2.45 2.35 -5.29
N VAL A 83 -2.34 1.10 -5.73
CA VAL A 83 -3.43 0.34 -6.34
C VAL A 83 -4.03 -0.58 -5.27
N PRO A 84 -5.35 -0.52 -5.02
CA PRO A 84 -5.99 -1.43 -4.09
C PRO A 84 -5.92 -2.86 -4.64
N LEU A 85 -5.46 -3.78 -3.81
CA LEU A 85 -5.54 -5.21 -4.07
C LEU A 85 -6.98 -5.71 -3.83
N GLY A 86 -7.32 -6.82 -4.46
CA GLY A 86 -8.58 -7.49 -4.21
C GLY A 86 -8.75 -8.77 -5.03
N PRO A 87 -9.82 -9.52 -4.75
CA PRO A 87 -10.85 -9.25 -3.75
C PRO A 87 -10.36 -9.42 -2.29
N GLY A 88 -10.91 -8.64 -1.36
CA GLY A 88 -10.73 -8.85 0.09
C GLY A 88 -11.54 -10.04 0.61
N HIS A 89 -11.41 -10.35 1.90
CA HIS A 89 -12.23 -11.35 2.59
C HIS A 89 -12.10 -12.79 2.04
N ASN A 90 -10.86 -13.20 1.75
CA ASN A 90 -10.57 -14.53 1.21
C ASN A 90 -10.01 -15.49 2.26
N THR A 91 -10.19 -16.79 2.04
CA THR A 91 -9.54 -17.81 2.87
C THR A 91 -8.04 -17.86 2.57
N PHE A 92 -7.24 -18.29 3.55
CA PHE A 92 -5.82 -18.52 3.34
C PHE A 92 -5.55 -19.45 2.15
N GLU A 93 -6.35 -20.52 2.01
CA GLU A 93 -6.24 -21.45 0.89
C GLU A 93 -6.47 -20.77 -0.47
N ALA A 94 -7.49 -19.91 -0.59
CA ALA A 94 -7.75 -19.17 -1.82
C ALA A 94 -6.61 -18.21 -2.16
N ILE A 95 -6.06 -17.52 -1.14
CA ILE A 95 -4.95 -16.59 -1.30
C ILE A 95 -3.67 -17.34 -1.70
N SER A 96 -3.37 -18.46 -1.03
CA SER A 96 -2.16 -19.25 -1.30
C SER A 96 -2.20 -19.90 -2.70
N LYS A 97 -3.33 -20.50 -3.09
CA LYS A 97 -3.47 -21.21 -4.37
C LYS A 97 -3.70 -20.29 -5.56
N GLN A 98 -4.59 -19.29 -5.43
CA GLN A 98 -5.01 -18.45 -6.55
C GLN A 98 -4.24 -17.13 -6.60
N GLY A 99 -3.94 -16.57 -5.43
CA GLY A 99 -3.32 -15.25 -5.28
C GLY A 99 -4.14 -14.15 -5.99
N ALA A 100 -3.48 -13.42 -6.90
CA ALA A 100 -4.04 -12.39 -7.76
C ALA A 100 -4.62 -11.20 -6.99
N GLY A 101 -3.89 -10.71 -6.00
CA GLY A 101 -4.34 -9.58 -5.16
C GLY A 101 -5.35 -9.97 -4.06
N ARG A 102 -5.68 -11.25 -3.88
CA ARG A 102 -6.57 -11.65 -2.79
C ARG A 102 -5.93 -11.36 -1.44
N TYR A 103 -6.75 -10.97 -0.48
CA TYR A 103 -6.28 -10.75 0.90
C TYR A 103 -7.35 -11.03 1.95
N SER A 104 -6.91 -11.09 3.20
CA SER A 104 -7.73 -11.16 4.41
C SER A 104 -7.01 -10.50 5.58
N HIS A 105 -7.78 -9.99 6.53
CA HIS A 105 -7.30 -9.30 7.73
C HIS A 105 -7.98 -9.90 8.96
N TRP A 106 -7.18 -10.43 9.88
CA TRP A 106 -7.64 -10.95 11.17
C TRP A 106 -6.94 -10.22 12.30
N ARG A 107 -7.37 -10.52 13.53
CA ARG A 107 -6.80 -9.91 14.72
C ARG A 107 -5.34 -10.34 14.86
N GLY A 108 -4.42 -9.39 14.66
CA GLY A 108 -2.98 -9.60 14.75
C GLY A 108 -2.24 -9.74 13.42
N GLY A 109 -2.93 -9.69 12.27
CA GLY A 109 -2.22 -9.79 11.00
C GLY A 109 -3.05 -9.64 9.73
N VAL A 110 -2.32 -9.59 8.62
CA VAL A 110 -2.88 -9.63 7.27
C VAL A 110 -2.22 -10.74 6.48
N VAL A 111 -3.00 -11.39 5.62
CA VAL A 111 -2.51 -12.29 4.57
C VAL A 111 -2.96 -11.74 3.24
N PHE A 112 -2.04 -11.65 2.28
CA PHE A 112 -2.31 -11.13 0.96
C PHE A 112 -1.45 -11.83 -0.08
N SER A 113 -1.72 -11.58 -1.34
CA SER A 113 -0.86 -11.96 -2.47
C SER A 113 -0.63 -10.75 -3.34
N ALA A 114 0.54 -10.62 -3.97
CA ALA A 114 0.75 -9.59 -4.99
C ALA A 114 -0.25 -9.75 -6.15
N SER A 115 -0.52 -8.65 -6.86
CA SER A 115 -1.53 -8.64 -7.94
C SER A 115 -1.16 -9.60 -9.10
N ASP A 116 0.13 -9.80 -9.32
CA ASP A 116 0.70 -10.66 -10.37
C ASP A 116 1.36 -11.93 -9.81
N ASN A 117 1.08 -12.27 -8.54
CA ASN A 117 1.65 -13.43 -7.83
C ASN A 117 3.18 -13.42 -7.66
N SER A 118 3.85 -12.31 -7.96
CA SER A 118 5.26 -12.17 -7.63
C SER A 118 5.46 -12.13 -6.11
N ASP A 119 6.63 -12.57 -5.63
CA ASP A 119 6.95 -12.59 -4.20
C ASP A 119 7.14 -11.16 -3.66
N PRO A 120 6.34 -10.71 -2.67
CA PRO A 120 6.46 -9.38 -2.07
C PRO A 120 7.81 -9.10 -1.40
N ASN A 121 8.58 -10.11 -1.01
CA ASN A 121 9.92 -9.90 -0.46
C ASN A 121 10.93 -9.48 -1.53
N SER A 122 10.82 -10.04 -2.74
CA SER A 122 11.77 -9.82 -3.83
C SER A 122 11.30 -8.83 -4.89
N ASN A 123 10.01 -8.54 -4.96
CA ASN A 123 9.51 -7.51 -5.85
C ASN A 123 9.78 -6.09 -5.33
N SER A 124 9.76 -5.12 -6.24
CA SER A 124 10.11 -3.71 -5.98
C SER A 124 8.90 -2.86 -5.57
N ARG A 125 7.84 -3.49 -5.04
CA ARG A 125 6.58 -2.82 -4.67
C ARG A 125 6.50 -2.57 -3.17
N THR A 126 5.71 -1.58 -2.80
CA THR A 126 5.40 -1.25 -1.40
C THR A 126 3.98 -1.71 -1.08
N TYR A 127 3.74 -2.22 0.13
CA TYR A 127 2.40 -2.66 0.51
C TYR A 127 1.89 -1.89 1.71
N TRP A 128 0.58 -1.66 1.74
CA TRP A 128 -0.07 -0.90 2.80
C TRP A 128 -1.35 -1.58 3.25
N ALA A 129 -1.62 -1.58 4.56
CA ALA A 129 -2.94 -1.84 5.11
C ALA A 129 -3.59 -0.51 5.51
N VAL A 130 -4.78 -0.26 4.99
CA VAL A 130 -5.44 1.04 5.10
C VAL A 130 -6.86 0.87 5.63
N LEU A 131 -7.17 1.58 6.71
CA LEU A 131 -8.53 1.87 7.09
C LEU A 131 -8.99 3.08 6.25
N PRO A 132 -9.94 2.93 5.32
CA PRO A 132 -10.43 4.05 4.53
C PRO A 132 -11.07 5.12 5.43
N ASN A 133 -11.13 6.35 4.93
CA ASN A 133 -11.95 7.39 5.56
C ASN A 133 -13.42 6.97 5.50
N ASP A 134 -14.22 7.43 6.45
CA ASP A 134 -15.66 7.21 6.40
C ASP A 134 -16.20 7.81 5.08
N PRO A 135 -17.12 7.12 4.36
CA PRO A 135 -17.60 7.58 3.05
C PRO A 135 -18.15 9.02 3.06
N THR A 136 -18.61 9.49 4.21
CA THR A 136 -19.14 10.84 4.46
C THR A 136 -18.07 11.95 4.50
N ASP A 137 -16.78 11.62 4.64
CA ASP A 137 -15.69 12.58 4.83
C ASP A 137 -15.16 13.18 3.50
N GLN A 138 -15.67 12.74 2.34
CA GLN A 138 -15.32 13.31 1.03
C GLN A 138 -16.23 14.47 0.59
N SER A 139 -16.98 15.08 1.53
CA SER A 139 -17.99 16.11 1.24
C SER A 139 -17.69 17.51 1.82
N GLN A 140 -16.42 17.81 2.19
CA GLN A 140 -16.00 19.15 2.63
C GLN A 140 -14.83 19.70 1.81
#